data_AF-A0A3E2YQ04-F1
#
_entry.id   AF-A0A3E2YQ04-F1
#
_cell.length_a   1.000
_cell.length_b   1.000
_cell.length_c   1.000
_cell.angle_alpha   90.00
_cell.angle_beta   90.00
_cell.angle_gamma   90.00
#
_symmetry.space_group_name_H-M   'P 1'
#
loop_
_entity.id
_entity.type
_entity.pdbx_description
1 polymer ?
#
loop_
_entity_poly.entity_id
_entity_poly.type
_entity_poly.pdbx_seq_one_letter_code
_entity_poly.pdbx_strand_id
1 'polypeptide(L)'
;MMTAPYRVAGTVPADSPLRALAGHTITFPARTQDDANRRAAELCQAGAEPVVWLTRPVPWTPIALGLAGAVLGALAAAITAILNGHELLAAVAGGGMLLLGAALFATLIHLEMDL
;
A
#
# COMPACT_ATOMS: atom_id res chain seq x y z
N MET A 1 13.06 7.84 -3.48
CA MET A 1 12.29 7.40 -4.67
C MET A 1 11.02 8.24 -4.74
N MET A 2 10.78 8.93 -5.87
CA MET A 2 9.52 9.65 -6.09
C MET A 2 8.50 8.67 -6.69
N THR A 3 7.44 8.37 -5.95
CA THR A 3 6.31 7.55 -6.39
C THR A 3 5.63 8.23 -7.58
N ALA A 4 5.47 7.50 -8.69
CA ALA A 4 4.68 7.95 -9.83
C ALA A 4 3.21 8.05 -9.39
N PRO A 5 2.58 9.24 -9.43
CA PRO A 5 1.21 9.43 -8.94
C PRO A 5 0.15 8.89 -9.91
N TYR A 6 0.53 8.44 -11.10
CA TYR A 6 -0.38 7.83 -12.06
C TYR A 6 0.12 6.44 -12.46
N ARG A 7 -0.81 5.50 -12.59
CA ARG A 7 -0.59 4.23 -13.26
C ARG A 7 -1.53 4.13 -14.45
N VAL A 8 -0.97 3.64 -15.55
CA VAL A 8 -1.71 3.34 -16.76
C VAL A 8 -1.55 1.85 -17.01
N ALA A 9 -2.65 1.11 -17.08
CA ALA A 9 -2.60 -0.27 -17.53
C ALA A 9 -3.56 -0.50 -18.68
N GLY A 10 -3.20 -1.40 -19.57
CA GLY A 10 -4.06 -1.84 -20.66
C GLY A 10 -3.78 -3.29 -20.99
N THR A 11 -4.84 -4.02 -21.33
CA THR A 11 -4.71 -5.39 -21.83
C THR A 11 -4.61 -5.32 -23.34
N VAL A 12 -3.47 -5.77 -23.88
CA VAL A 12 -3.25 -5.80 -25.32
C VAL A 12 -4.05 -6.97 -25.91
N PRO A 13 -4.86 -6.74 -26.97
CA PRO A 13 -5.65 -7.82 -27.58
C PRO A 13 -4.74 -8.94 -28.10
N ALA A 14 -5.24 -10.18 -28.05
CA ALA A 14 -4.51 -11.37 -28.50
C ALA A 14 -4.14 -11.32 -29.99
N ASP A 15 -4.87 -10.52 -30.76
CA ASP A 15 -4.73 -10.36 -32.20
C ASP A 15 -3.78 -9.20 -32.56
N SER A 16 -3.18 -8.55 -31.55
CA SER A 16 -2.33 -7.37 -31.75
C SER A 16 -1.08 -7.71 -32.56
N PRO A 17 -0.63 -6.82 -33.46
CA PRO A 17 0.64 -6.99 -34.19
C PRO A 17 1.86 -7.08 -33.25
N LEU A 18 1.73 -6.62 -32.00
CA LEU A 18 2.72 -6.77 -30.95
C LEU A 18 2.67 -8.19 -30.35
N ARG A 19 3.08 -9.20 -31.12
CA ARG A 19 3.04 -10.63 -30.73
C ARG A 19 3.62 -10.95 -29.35
N ALA A 20 4.65 -10.21 -28.91
CA ALA A 20 5.28 -10.44 -27.61
C ALA A 20 4.43 -9.96 -26.42
N LEU A 21 3.49 -9.06 -26.66
CA LEU A 21 2.66 -8.43 -25.65
C LEU A 21 1.17 -8.78 -25.81
N ALA A 22 0.80 -9.40 -26.92
CA ALA A 22 -0.54 -9.85 -27.23
C ALA A 22 -1.07 -10.77 -26.12
N GLY A 23 -2.25 -10.44 -25.58
CA GLY A 23 -2.88 -11.16 -24.47
C GLY A 23 -2.33 -10.81 -23.08
N HIS A 24 -1.38 -9.89 -22.96
CA HIS A 24 -0.83 -9.47 -21.68
C HIS A 24 -1.34 -8.11 -21.22
N THR A 25 -1.54 -7.98 -19.90
CA THR A 25 -1.76 -6.69 -19.24
C THR A 25 -0.42 -6.02 -18.97
N ILE A 26 -0.22 -4.84 -19.53
CA ILE A 26 0.98 -4.03 -19.31
C ILE A 26 0.63 -2.90 -18.37
N THR A 27 1.49 -2.62 -17.39
CA THR A 27 1.34 -1.48 -16.48
C THR A 27 2.54 -0.55 -16.61
N PHE A 28 2.27 0.74 -16.82
CA PHE A 28 3.28 1.80 -16.90
C PHE A 28 3.14 2.79 -15.75
N PRO A 29 4.22 3.16 -15.06
CA PRO A 29 4.22 4.30 -14.16
C PRO A 29 4.25 5.62 -14.96
N ALA A 30 3.46 6.60 -14.54
CA ALA A 30 3.43 7.93 -15.14
C ALA A 30 3.55 9.02 -14.06
N ARG A 31 4.40 10.02 -14.32
CA ARG A 31 4.73 11.06 -13.33
C ARG A 31 3.74 12.23 -13.31
N THR A 32 3.08 12.47 -14.43
CA THR A 32 2.10 13.55 -14.61
C THR A 32 0.86 13.02 -15.32
N GLN A 33 -0.24 13.77 -15.24
CA GLN A 33 -1.46 13.44 -15.98
C GLN A 33 -1.20 13.44 -17.49
N ASP A 34 -0.40 14.37 -18.01
CA ASP A 34 -0.05 14.43 -19.43
C ASP A 34 0.77 13.22 -19.88
N ASP A 35 1.70 12.76 -19.04
CA ASP A 35 2.47 11.55 -19.28
C ASP A 35 1.55 10.32 -19.26
N ALA A 36 0.60 10.26 -18.32
CA ALA A 36 -0.40 9.19 -18.25
C ALA A 36 -1.30 9.17 -19.51
N ASN A 37 -1.75 10.34 -19.97
CA ASN A 37 -2.56 10.47 -21.18
C ASN A 37 -1.78 10.05 -22.43
N ARG A 38 -0.50 10.42 -22.52
CA ARG A 38 0.39 9.98 -23.61
C ARG A 38 0.58 8.46 -23.61
N ARG A 39 0.85 7.85 -22.45
CA ARG A 39 0.97 6.39 -22.30
C ARG A 39 -0.34 5.65 -22.62
N ALA A 40 -1.47 6.24 -22.24
CA ALA A 40 -2.78 5.70 -22.60
C ALA A 40 -3.01 5.76 -24.12
N ALA A 41 -2.61 6.86 -24.79
CA ALA A 41 -2.69 6.96 -26.24
C ALA A 41 -1.78 5.93 -26.94
N GLU A 42 -0.58 5.68 -26.43
CA GLU A 42 0.32 4.61 -26.91
C GLU A 42 -0.35 3.23 -26.81
N LEU A 43 -1.02 2.94 -25.68
CA LEU A 43 -1.78 1.70 -25.50
C LEU A 43 -3.00 1.59 -26.43
N CYS A 44 -3.74 2.69 -26.63
CA CYS A 44 -4.83 2.73 -27.61
C CYS A 44 -4.33 2.44 -29.03
N GLN A 45 -3.16 2.99 -29.42
CA GLN A 45 -2.56 2.71 -30.74
C GLN A 45 -2.16 1.23 -30.89
N ALA A 46 -1.84 0.55 -29.79
CA ALA A 46 -1.59 -0.89 -29.74
C ALA A 46 -2.88 -1.75 -29.74
N GLY A 47 -4.06 -1.11 -29.76
CA GLY A 47 -5.37 -1.75 -29.71
C GLY A 47 -5.84 -2.14 -28.31
N ALA A 48 -5.13 -1.73 -27.25
CA ALA A 48 -5.53 -1.98 -25.87
C ALA A 48 -6.55 -0.94 -25.38
N GLU A 49 -7.39 -1.33 -24.42
CA GLU A 49 -8.22 -0.39 -23.67
C GLU A 49 -7.46 0.08 -22.41
N PRO A 50 -6.96 1.33 -22.37
CA PRO A 50 -6.20 1.81 -21.23
C PRO A 50 -7.11 2.25 -20.08
N VAL A 51 -6.75 1.85 -18.87
CA VAL A 51 -7.29 2.34 -17.61
C VAL A 51 -6.22 3.17 -16.93
N VAL A 52 -6.54 4.42 -16.61
CA VAL A 52 -5.66 5.35 -15.89
C VAL A 52 -6.22 5.53 -14.49
N TRP A 53 -5.38 5.35 -13.47
CA TRP A 53 -5.75 5.65 -12.09
C TRP A 53 -4.66 6.41 -11.35
N LEU A 54 -5.10 7.26 -10.43
CA LEU A 54 -4.22 7.99 -9.52
C LEU A 54 -3.76 7.06 -8.40
N THR A 55 -2.45 6.86 -8.30
CA THR A 55 -1.81 6.22 -7.15
C THR A 55 -1.54 7.26 -6.08
N ARG A 56 -2.40 7.33 -5.06
CA ARG A 56 -2.10 8.12 -3.86
C ARG A 56 -1.05 7.39 -3.04
N PRO A 57 0.11 8.02 -2.75
CA PRO A 57 1.07 7.43 -1.82
C PRO A 57 0.43 7.34 -0.44
N VAL A 58 0.41 6.14 0.12
CA VAL A 58 0.03 5.94 1.52
C VAL A 58 1.28 6.24 2.36
N PRO A 59 1.20 7.11 3.38
CA PRO A 59 2.36 7.46 4.19
C PRO A 59 2.63 6.34 5.20
N TRP A 60 3.13 5.20 4.73
CA TRP A 60 3.33 3.99 5.55
C TRP A 60 4.30 4.20 6.72
N THR A 61 5.35 5.01 6.53
CA THR A 61 6.34 5.29 7.59
C THR A 61 5.75 5.95 8.83
N PRO A 62 5.03 7.10 8.75
CA PRO A 62 4.39 7.67 9.94
C PRO A 62 3.28 6.78 10.50
N ILE A 63 2.59 5.98 9.67
CA ILE A 63 1.60 5.00 10.15
C ILE A 63 2.30 3.92 11.01
N ALA A 64 3.42 3.36 10.53
CA ALA A 64 4.20 2.37 11.26
C ALA A 64 4.75 2.94 12.58
N LEU A 65 5.25 4.18 12.57
CA LEU A 65 5.69 4.87 13.79
C LEU A 65 4.54 5.09 14.79
N GLY A 66 3.37 5.49 14.30
CA GLY A 66 2.17 5.65 15.13
C GLY A 66 1.74 4.34 15.78
N LEU A 67 1.71 3.24 15.01
CA LEU A 67 1.39 1.91 15.51
C LEU A 67 2.42 1.41 16.52
N ALA A 68 3.71 1.58 16.25
CA ALA A 68 4.77 1.22 17.20
C ALA A 68 4.64 2.01 18.52
N GLY A 69 4.37 3.31 18.44
CA GLY A 69 4.09 4.14 19.61
C GLY A 69 2.87 3.66 20.40
N ALA A 70 1.79 3.29 19.72
CA ALA A 70 0.59 2.75 20.35
C ALA A 70 0.86 1.40 21.05
N VAL A 71 1.65 0.50 20.45
CA VAL A 71 2.07 -0.76 21.09
C VAL A 71 2.85 -0.48 22.38
N LEU A 72 3.81 0.45 22.34
CA LEU A 72 4.60 0.84 23.52
C LEU A 72 3.72 1.49 24.60
N GLY A 73 2.76 2.33 24.22
CA GLY A 73 1.81 2.93 25.14
C GLY A 73 0.89 1.90 25.80
N ALA A 74 0.39 0.93 25.02
CA ALA A 74 -0.41 -0.18 25.54
C ALA A 74 0.40 -1.07 26.49
N LEU A 75 1.68 -1.31 26.20
CA LEU A 75 2.60 -2.02 27.11
C LEU A 75 2.78 -1.28 28.43
N ALA A 76 3.04 0.04 28.38
CA ALA A 76 3.17 0.85 29.59
C ALA A 76 1.88 0.82 30.42
N ALA A 77 0.72 0.95 29.78
CA ALA A 77 -0.59 0.86 30.44
C ALA A 77 -0.83 -0.52 31.07
N ALA A 78 -0.46 -1.61 30.39
CA ALA A 78 -0.55 -2.97 30.94
C ALA A 78 0.31 -3.13 32.20
N ILE A 79 1.57 -2.68 32.15
CA ILE A 79 2.49 -2.72 33.30
C ILE A 79 1.91 -1.91 34.47
N THR A 80 1.45 -0.69 34.23
CA THR A 80 0.82 0.15 35.27
C THR A 80 -0.44 -0.51 35.83
N ALA A 81 -1.27 -1.15 35.01
CA ALA A 81 -2.46 -1.86 35.46
C ALA A 81 -2.10 -3.05 36.36
N ILE A 82 -1.10 -3.85 35.99
CA ILE A 82 -0.60 -4.98 36.78
C ILE A 82 -0.07 -4.49 38.14
N LEU A 83 0.76 -3.44 38.14
CA LEU A 83 1.33 -2.87 39.37
C LEU A 83 0.27 -2.31 40.32
N ASN A 84 -0.89 -1.88 39.79
CA ASN A 84 -2.02 -1.38 40.57
C ASN A 84 -3.09 -2.44 40.85
N GLY A 85 -2.86 -3.72 40.51
CA GLY A 85 -3.81 -4.82 40.76
C GLY A 85 -5.06 -4.81 39.88
N HIS A 86 -5.07 -4.07 38.78
CA HIS A 86 -6.20 -4.00 37.85
C HIS A 86 -6.08 -5.05 36.74
N GLU A 87 -6.35 -6.31 37.05
CA GLU A 87 -6.17 -7.45 36.14
C GLU A 87 -7.01 -7.33 34.84
N LEU A 88 -8.23 -6.78 34.92
CA LEU A 88 -9.10 -6.61 33.76
C LEU A 88 -8.54 -5.56 32.79
N LEU A 89 -7.96 -4.47 33.31
CA LEU A 89 -7.28 -3.47 32.48
C LEU A 89 -5.99 -4.01 31.87
N ALA A 90 -5.26 -4.86 32.59
CA ALA A 90 -4.08 -5.55 32.06
C ALA A 90 -4.44 -6.48 30.88
N ALA A 91 -5.55 -7.21 30.98
CA ALA A 91 -6.04 -8.06 29.90
C ALA A 91 -6.47 -7.27 28.66
N VAL A 92 -7.21 -6.16 28.85
CA VAL A 92 -7.61 -5.26 27.75
C VAL A 92 -6.38 -4.64 27.08
N ALA A 93 -5.40 -4.19 27.85
CA ALA A 93 -4.17 -3.64 27.31
C ALA A 93 -3.35 -4.68 26.53
N GLY A 94 -3.24 -5.92 27.05
CA GLY A 94 -2.62 -7.03 26.35
C GLY A 94 -3.32 -7.39 25.04
N GLY A 95 -4.66 -7.42 25.03
CA GLY A 95 -5.45 -7.59 23.81
C GLY A 95 -5.23 -6.47 22.79
N GLY A 96 -5.17 -5.22 23.27
CA GLY A 96 -4.83 -4.05 22.44
C GLY A 96 -3.45 -4.15 21.80
N MET A 97 -2.44 -4.61 22.55
CA MET A 97 -1.09 -4.83 22.02
C MET A 97 -1.07 -5.85 20.87
N LEU A 98 -1.82 -6.96 20.97
CA LEU A 98 -1.88 -7.96 19.90
C LEU A 98 -2.50 -7.40 18.62
N LEU A 99 -3.60 -6.66 18.73
CA LEU A 99 -4.26 -6.02 17.58
C LEU A 99 -3.35 -4.97 16.92
N LEU A 100 -2.69 -4.14 17.74
CA LEU A 100 -1.75 -3.13 17.24
C LEU A 100 -0.50 -3.77 16.62
N GLY A 101 0.00 -4.87 17.20
CA GLY A 101 1.11 -5.64 16.65
C GLY A 101 0.78 -6.27 15.30
N ALA A 102 -0.41 -6.86 15.16
CA ALA A 102 -0.88 -7.41 13.87
C ALA A 102 -1.00 -6.32 12.80
N ALA A 103 -1.55 -5.14 13.17
CA ALA A 103 -1.62 -3.99 12.27
C ALA A 103 -0.23 -3.46 11.89
N LEU A 104 0.71 -3.41 12.84
CA LEU A 104 2.08 -2.99 12.59
C LEU A 104 2.78 -3.94 11.61
N PHE A 105 2.62 -5.25 11.81
CA PHE A 105 3.19 -6.26 10.93
C PHE A 105 2.71 -6.11 9.47
N ALA A 106 1.39 -5.97 9.26
CA ALA A 106 0.83 -5.74 7.93
C ALA A 106 1.32 -4.43 7.30
N THR A 107 1.53 -3.40 8.11
CA THR A 107 2.06 -2.10 7.68
C THR A 107 3.52 -2.22 7.24
N LEU A 108 4.34 -2.97 7.99
CA LEU A 108 5.75 -3.21 7.66
C LEU A 108 5.91 -4.00 6.35
N ILE A 109 5.04 -4.99 6.09
CA ILE A 109 5.03 -5.72 4.82
C ILE A 109 4.80 -4.76 3.63
N HIS A 110 3.84 -3.85 3.73
CA HIS A 110 3.60 -2.87 2.67
C HIS A 110 4.81 -1.95 2.47
N LEU A 111 5.48 -1.57 3.56
CA LEU A 111 6.66 -0.72 3.51
C LEU A 111 7.85 -1.42 2.85
N GLU A 112 8.02 -2.73 3.07
CA GLU A 112 9.02 -3.56 2.39
C GLU A 112 8.75 -3.70 0.89
N MET A 113 7.48 -3.85 0.48
CA MET A 113 7.12 -3.91 -0.93
C MET A 113 7.33 -2.60 -1.69
N ASP A 114 7.34 -1.47 -0.98
CA ASP A 114 7.51 -0.13 -1.56
C ASP A 114 8.98 0.33 -1.63
N LEU A 115 9.93 -0.36 -0.96
CA LEU A 115 11.38 -0.07 -0.92
C LEU A 115 12.16 -0.75 -2.06
#